data_AF-A0A7X6R4J6-F1
#
_entry.id   AF-A0A7X6R4J6-F1
#
_cell.length_a   1.000
_cell.length_b   1.000
_cell.length_c   1.000
_cell.angle_alpha   90.00
_cell.angle_beta   90.00
_cell.angle_gamma   90.00
#
_symmetry.space_group_name_H-M   'P 1'
#
loop_
_entity.id
_entity.type
_entity.pdbx_description
1 polymer ?
#
loop_
_entity_poly.entity_id
_entity_poly.type
_entity_poly.pdbx_seq_one_letter_code
_entity_poly.pdbx_strand_id
1 'polypeptide(L)' 'MIRQAEADAGERDDRPTTDMLAENRALKKRVAELERVNAVLRDASAYFASELGQTRR' A
#
# COMPACT_ATOMS: atom_id res chain seq x y z
N MET A 1 -9.48 -14.42 23.06
CA MET A 1 -10.05 -13.23 23.76
C MET A 1 -11.53 -13.16 23.41
N ILE A 2 -12.43 -13.21 24.40
CA ILE A 2 -13.90 -13.20 24.19
C ILE A 2 -14.32 -12.02 23.30
N ARG A 3 -13.79 -10.83 23.59
CA ARG A 3 -14.07 -9.60 22.83
C ARG A 3 -13.70 -9.64 21.34
N GLN A 4 -12.74 -10.47 20.92
CA GLN A 4 -12.43 -10.59 19.49
C GLN A 4 -13.38 -11.57 18.82
N ALA A 5 -13.78 -12.64 19.52
CA ALA A 5 -14.78 -13.57 19.02
C ALA A 5 -16.15 -12.89 18.85
N GLU A 6 -16.55 -12.01 19.77
CA GLU A 6 -17.76 -11.18 19.65
C GLU A 6 -17.72 -10.28 18.39
N ALA A 7 -16.57 -9.67 18.11
CA ALA A 7 -16.40 -8.84 16.91
C ALA A 7 -16.39 -9.70 15.62
N ASP A 8 -15.72 -10.84 15.64
CA ASP A 8 -15.69 -11.79 14.53
C ASP A 8 -17.09 -12.38 14.26
N ALA A 9 -17.96 -12.46 15.29
CA ALA A 9 -19.36 -12.84 15.18
C ALA A 9 -20.31 -11.69 14.77
N GLY A 10 -19.80 -10.46 14.65
CA GLY A 10 -20.61 -9.27 14.31
C GLY A 10 -21.43 -8.70 15.45
N GLU A 11 -21.22 -9.16 16.69
CA GLU A 11 -21.90 -8.66 17.90
C GLU A 11 -21.29 -7.35 18.41
N ARG A 12 -20.16 -6.92 17.83
CA ARG A 12 -19.44 -5.70 18.18
C ARG A 12 -18.90 -4.99 16.95
N ASP A 13 -19.06 -3.67 16.94
CA ASP A 13 -18.60 -2.74 15.91
C ASP A 13 -17.42 -1.86 16.36
N ASP A 14 -17.10 -1.85 17.66
CA ASP A 14 -16.02 -1.05 18.25
C ASP A 14 -14.61 -1.53 17.87
N ARG A 15 -14.51 -2.62 17.10
CA ARG A 15 -13.24 -3.16 16.63
C ARG A 15 -13.38 -3.93 15.31
N PRO A 16 -12.32 -3.97 14.48
CA PRO A 16 -12.32 -4.76 13.26
C PRO A 16 -12.26 -6.28 13.55
N THR A 17 -12.83 -7.06 12.63
CA THR A 17 -12.71 -8.51 12.65
C THR A 17 -11.29 -8.96 12.34
N THR A 18 -10.99 -10.21 12.67
CA THR A 18 -9.70 -10.84 12.35
C THR A 18 -9.42 -10.82 10.84
N ASP A 19 -10.45 -11.05 10.02
CA ASP A 19 -10.35 -11.04 8.56
C ASP A 19 -10.06 -9.63 8.02
N MET A 20 -10.76 -8.61 8.53
CA MET A 20 -10.48 -7.21 8.18
C MET A 20 -9.03 -6.82 8.52
N LEU A 21 -8.52 -7.28 9.67
CA LEU A 21 -7.12 -7.04 10.05
C LEU A 21 -6.14 -7.76 9.12
N ALA A 22 -6.45 -8.98 8.68
CA ALA A 22 -5.64 -9.73 7.74
C ALA A 22 -5.59 -9.05 6.37
N GLU A 23 -6.74 -8.62 5.86
CA GLU A 23 -6.87 -7.87 4.62
C GLU A 23 -6.10 -6.55 4.70
N ASN A 24 -6.26 -5.79 5.79
CA ASN A 24 -5.57 -4.51 5.96
C ASN A 24 -4.04 -4.69 5.94
N ARG A 25 -3.51 -5.77 6.54
CA ARG A 25 -2.08 -6.11 6.46
C ARG A 25 -1.65 -6.46 5.04
N ALA A 26 -2.45 -7.22 4.30
CA ALA A 26 -2.16 -7.56 2.91
C ALA A 26 -2.16 -6.31 2.01
N LEU A 27 -3.15 -5.44 2.17
CA LEU A 27 -3.26 -4.18 1.45
C LEU A 27 -2.08 -3.26 1.74
N LYS A 28 -1.67 -3.10 3.01
CA LYS A 28 -0.48 -2.31 3.37
C LYS A 28 0.79 -2.81 2.68
N LYS A 29 0.99 -4.13 2.60
CA LYS A 29 2.12 -4.71 1.86
C LYS A 29 2.03 -4.40 0.37
N ARG A 30 0.83 -4.49 -0.22
CA ARG A 30 0.63 -4.19 -1.65
C ARG A 30 0.89 -2.71 -1.95
N VAL A 31 0.40 -1.80 -1.11
CA VAL A 31 0.64 -0.36 -1.25
C VAL A 31 2.13 -0.04 -1.17
N ALA A 32 2.84 -0.58 -0.18
CA ALA A 32 4.28 -0.36 -0.04
C ALA A 32 5.07 -0.81 -1.28
N GLU A 33 4.69 -1.96 -1.87
CA GLU A 33 5.33 -2.44 -3.11
C GLU A 33 4.99 -1.55 -4.30
N LEU A 34 3.74 -1.09 -4.43
CA LEU A 34 3.34 -0.16 -5.49
C LEU A 34 4.08 1.17 -5.39
N GLU A 35 4.24 1.70 -4.17
CA GLU A 35 5.00 2.93 -3.92
C GLU A 35 6.47 2.76 -4.30
N ARG A 36 7.08 1.61 -3.97
CA ARG A 36 8.45 1.27 -4.35
C ARG A 36 8.62 1.23 -5.87
N VAL A 37 7.72 0.55 -6.59
CA VAL A 37 7.75 0.49 -8.06
C VAL A 37 7.55 1.87 -8.67
N ASN A 38 6.60 2.66 -8.14
CA ASN A 38 6.36 4.01 -8.60
C ASN A 38 7.54 4.95 -8.36
N ALA A 39 8.34 4.73 -7.31
CA ALA A 39 9.58 5.48 -7.11
C ALA A 39 10.57 5.20 -8.25
N VAL A 40 10.83 3.92 -8.56
CA VAL A 40 11.74 3.53 -9.66
C VAL A 40 11.29 4.11 -11.01
N LEU A 41 9.98 4.07 -11.30
CA LEU A 41 9.45 4.63 -12.54
C LEU A 41 9.61 6.15 -12.62
N ARG A 42 9.43 6.86 -11.51
CA ARG A 42 9.65 8.31 -11.43
C ARG A 42 11.12 8.65 -11.63
N ASP A 43 12.02 7.92 -11.00
CA ASP A 43 13.47 8.13 -11.14
C ASP A 43 13.92 7.88 -12.59
N ALA A 44 13.45 6.80 -13.21
CA ALA A 44 13.72 6.50 -14.61
C ALA A 44 13.17 7.61 -15.54
N SER A 45 11.95 8.08 -15.29
CA SER A 45 11.34 9.16 -16.07
C SER A 45 12.13 10.46 -15.96
N ALA A 46 12.59 10.81 -14.75
CA ALA A 46 13.42 12.00 -14.51
C ALA A 46 14.78 11.89 -15.21
N TYR A 47 15.42 10.72 -15.16
CA TYR A 47 16.67 10.45 -15.86
C TYR A 47 16.53 10.68 -17.37
N PHE A 48 15.55 10.04 -18.03
CA PHE A 48 15.36 10.19 -19.48
C PHE A 48 14.96 11.61 -19.88
N ALA A 49 14.16 12.31 -19.07
CA ALA A 49 13.83 13.71 -19.32
C ALA A 49 15.09 14.61 -19.30
N SER A 50 16.04 14.32 -18.41
CA SER A 50 17.28 15.08 -18.31
C SER A 50 18.21 14.87 -19.52
N GLU A 51 18.34 13.63 -20.02
CA GLU A 51 19.10 13.31 -21.23
C GLU A 51 18.51 14.02 -22.47
N LEU A 52 17.19 13.97 -22.64
CA LEU A 52 16.49 14.67 -23.74
C LEU A 52 16.64 16.20 -23.69
N GLY A 53 16.77 16.76 -22.48
CA GLY A 53 17.02 18.19 -22.28
C GLY A 53 18.46 18.60 -22.59
N GLN A 54 19.44 17.71 -22.39
CA GLN A 54 20.84 17.94 -22.74
C GLN A 54 21.07 17.88 -24.25
N THR A 55 20.42 16.96 -24.98
CA THR A 55 20.55 16.84 -26.44
C THR A 55 19.95 18.04 -27.20
N ARG A 56 19.05 18.81 -26.59
CA ARG A 56 18.42 20.01 -27.20
C ARG A 56 19.19 21.32 -26.98
N ARG A 57 20.32 21.30 -26.27
CA ARG A 57 21.16 22.49 -26.01
C ARG A 57 22.37 22.55 -26.92
#